data_AF-A0A2H9QGV9-F1
#
_entry.id   AF-A0A2H9QGV9-F1
#
_cell.length_a   1.000
_cell.length_b   1.000
_cell.length_c   1.000
_cell.angle_alpha   90.00
_cell.angle_beta   90.00
_cell.angle_gamma   90.00
#
_symmetry.space_group_name_H-M   'P 1'
#
loop_
_entity.id
_entity.type
_entity.pdbx_description
1 polymer ?
#
loop_
_entity_poly.entity_id
_entity_poly.type
_entity_poly.pdbx_seq_one_letter_code
_entity_poly.pdbx_strand_id
1 'polypeptide(L)'
;TEKKPVRSPSARKIQEYIMKNFNTLPFAEHQLQPSFKNSEIRFGIAELIRAGALHSYPLLREASNGVVSQAEHTVLVKDEPIITTN
;
A
#
# COMPACT_ATOMS: atom_id res chain seq x y z
N THR A 1 -7.60 5.80 -0.26
CA THR A 1 -8.33 4.78 -1.04
C THR A 1 -9.81 5.08 -0.96
N GLU A 2 -10.42 5.57 -2.03
CA GLU A 2 -11.88 5.68 -2.08
C GLU A 2 -12.50 4.34 -2.52
N LYS A 3 -13.66 3.99 -1.97
CA LYS A 3 -14.40 2.80 -2.42
C LYS A 3 -14.85 3.03 -3.87
N LYS A 4 -14.37 2.19 -4.79
CA LYS A 4 -14.82 2.16 -6.19
C LYS A 4 -15.65 0.91 -6.44
N PRO A 5 -16.70 0.99 -7.29
CA PRO A 5 -17.52 -0.16 -7.63
C PRO A 5 -16.69 -1.18 -8.43
N VAL A 6 -16.54 -2.38 -7.88
CA VAL A 6 -15.91 -3.54 -8.53
C VAL A 6 -16.92 -4.66 -8.71
N ARG A 7 -16.79 -5.42 -9.80
CA ARG A 7 -17.78 -6.46 -10.17
C ARG A 7 -17.49 -7.75 -9.43
N SER A 8 -16.22 -8.13 -9.28
CA SER A 8 -15.90 -9.42 -8.67
C SER A 8 -16.18 -9.43 -7.16
N PRO A 9 -16.77 -10.52 -6.63
CA PRO A 9 -16.96 -10.67 -5.19
C PRO A 9 -15.64 -10.69 -4.41
N SER A 10 -14.58 -11.24 -4.99
CA SER A 10 -13.25 -11.30 -4.36
C SER A 10 -12.64 -9.90 -4.22
N ALA A 11 -12.65 -9.08 -5.28
CA ALA A 11 -12.14 -7.70 -5.21
C ALA A 11 -12.93 -6.88 -4.19
N ARG A 12 -14.25 -7.06 -4.10
CA ARG A 12 -15.08 -6.35 -3.11
C ARG A 12 -14.70 -6.71 -1.67
N LYS A 13 -14.53 -8.02 -1.38
CA LYS A 13 -14.09 -8.48 -0.06
C LYS A 13 -12.70 -7.96 0.31
N ILE A 14 -11.76 -7.97 -0.64
CA ILE A 14 -10.41 -7.44 -0.44
C ILE A 14 -10.45 -5.93 -0.21
N GLN A 15 -11.23 -5.17 -0.99
CA GLN A 15 -11.39 -3.73 -0.82
C GLN A 15 -11.94 -3.38 0.57
N GLU A 16 -12.97 -4.10 1.03
CA GLU A 16 -13.56 -3.90 2.35
C GLU A 16 -12.57 -4.24 3.48
N TYR A 17 -11.80 -5.32 3.31
CA TYR A 17 -10.72 -5.66 4.24
C TYR A 17 -9.66 -4.56 4.30
N ILE A 18 -9.20 -4.05 3.15
CA ILE A 18 -8.19 -3.00 3.08
C ILE A 18 -8.70 -1.71 3.75
N MET A 19 -9.92 -1.30 3.42
CA MET A 19 -10.53 -0.09 4.02
C MET A 19 -10.63 -0.20 5.54
N LYS A 20 -11.00 -1.38 6.05
CA LYS A 20 -11.14 -1.61 7.49
C LYS A 20 -9.80 -1.63 8.23
N ASN A 21 -8.76 -2.25 7.65
CA ASN A 21 -7.51 -2.55 8.37
C ASN A 21 -6.37 -1.56 8.08
N PHE A 22 -6.36 -0.92 6.91
CA PHE A 22 -5.28 -0.01 6.48
C PHE A 22 -5.79 1.40 6.13
N ASN A 23 -7.07 1.52 5.77
CA ASN A 23 -7.69 2.78 5.35
C ASN A 23 -6.92 3.47 4.21
N THR A 24 -6.18 4.53 4.51
CA THR A 24 -5.35 5.30 3.55
C THR A 24 -3.86 5.00 3.66
N LEU A 25 -3.44 4.22 4.67
CA LEU A 25 -2.04 3.85 4.86
C LEU A 25 -1.62 2.78 3.85
N PRO A 26 -0.34 2.76 3.45
CA PRO A 26 0.20 1.72 2.59
C PRO A 26 0.14 0.36 3.29
N PHE A 27 0.00 -0.69 2.48
CA PHE A 27 0.02 -2.08 2.92
C PHE A 27 0.75 -2.93 1.87
N ALA A 28 1.15 -4.13 2.27
CA ALA A 28 1.80 -5.11 1.41
C ALA A 28 0.88 -6.29 1.13
N GLU A 29 1.02 -6.91 -0.05
CA GLU A 29 0.18 -8.06 -0.45
C GLU A 29 0.24 -9.24 0.52
N HIS A 30 1.40 -9.48 1.14
CA HIS A 30 1.57 -10.58 2.11
C HIS A 30 0.66 -10.41 3.35
N GLN A 31 0.31 -9.18 3.71
CA GLN A 31 -0.60 -8.92 4.83
C GLN A 31 -2.04 -9.37 4.55
N LEU A 32 -2.38 -9.65 3.28
CA LEU A 32 -3.68 -10.19 2.87
C LEU A 32 -3.70 -11.73 2.90
N GLN A 33 -2.55 -12.39 2.84
CA GLN A 33 -2.43 -13.86 2.79
C GLN A 33 -3.07 -14.60 3.96
N PRO A 34 -3.12 -14.06 5.21
CA PRO A 34 -3.83 -14.72 6.30
C PRO A 34 -5.35 -14.81 6.08
N SER A 35 -5.93 -13.95 5.23
CA SER A 35 -7.38 -13.83 5.06
C SER A 35 -7.88 -14.25 3.66
N PHE A 36 -6.99 -14.36 2.68
CA PHE A 36 -7.34 -14.61 1.28
C PHE A 36 -6.37 -15.55 0.60
N LYS A 37 -6.85 -16.33 -0.39
CA LYS A 37 -5.96 -17.17 -1.19
C LYS A 37 -5.13 -16.31 -2.15
N ASN A 38 -3.91 -16.76 -2.45
CA ASN A 38 -3.01 -16.04 -3.37
C ASN A 38 -3.62 -15.74 -4.75
N SER A 39 -4.45 -16.64 -5.29
CA SER A 39 -5.16 -16.38 -6.55
C SER A 39 -6.16 -15.24 -6.42
N GLU A 40 -6.94 -15.22 -5.34
CA GLU A 40 -7.91 -14.16 -5.05
C GLU A 40 -7.22 -12.80 -4.86
N ILE A 41 -6.09 -12.78 -4.13
CA ILE A 41 -5.28 -11.57 -3.94
C ILE A 41 -4.82 -11.04 -5.29
N ARG A 42 -4.16 -11.87 -6.12
CA ARG A 42 -3.65 -11.44 -7.43
C ARG A 42 -4.73 -10.87 -8.33
N PHE A 43 -5.85 -11.57 -8.49
CA PHE A 43 -6.94 -11.10 -9.36
C PHE A 43 -7.66 -9.87 -8.78
N GLY A 44 -7.90 -9.85 -7.47
CA GLY A 44 -8.59 -8.77 -6.77
C GLY A 44 -7.80 -7.47 -6.77
N ILE A 45 -6.51 -7.53 -6.42
CA ILE A 45 -5.62 -6.36 -6.45
C ILE A 45 -5.51 -5.81 -7.88
N ALA A 46 -5.34 -6.66 -8.89
CA ALA A 46 -5.27 -6.22 -10.28
C ALA A 46 -6.56 -5.52 -10.75
N GLU A 47 -7.75 -6.01 -10.36
CA GLU A 47 -9.02 -5.33 -10.64
C GLU A 47 -9.12 -3.99 -9.91
N LEU A 48 -8.74 -3.94 -8.64
CA LEU A 48 -8.80 -2.72 -7.82
C LEU A 48 -7.85 -1.62 -8.33
N ILE A 49 -6.66 -1.98 -8.81
CA ILE A 49 -5.73 -1.05 -9.46
C ILE A 49 -6.35 -0.53 -10.77
N ARG A 50 -6.86 -1.41 -11.64
CA ARG A 50 -7.52 -1.00 -12.89
C ARG A 50 -8.73 -0.10 -12.66
N ALA A 51 -9.47 -0.33 -11.58
CA ALA A 51 -10.62 0.47 -11.18
C ALA A 51 -10.22 1.82 -10.53
N GLY A 52 -8.94 2.08 -10.32
CA GLY A 52 -8.44 3.28 -9.63
C GLY A 52 -8.76 3.31 -8.14
N ALA A 53 -9.12 2.17 -7.54
CA ALA A 53 -9.33 2.05 -6.11
C ALA A 53 -8.00 1.96 -5.35
N LEU A 54 -6.98 1.34 -5.95
CA LEU A 54 -5.65 1.19 -5.40
C LEU A 54 -4.59 1.80 -6.31
N HIS A 55 -3.50 2.26 -5.70
CA HIS A 55 -2.30 2.70 -6.39
C HIS A 55 -1.13 1.78 -6.02
N SER A 56 -0.39 1.30 -7.02
CA SER A 56 0.77 0.43 -6.81
C SER A 56 2.04 1.24 -6.62
N TYR A 57 2.82 0.94 -5.59
CA TYR A 57 4.17 1.47 -5.37
C TYR A 57 5.19 0.36 -5.69
N PRO A 58 5.74 0.28 -6.92
CA PRO A 58 6.70 -0.74 -7.28
C PRO A 58 8.07 -0.48 -6.62
N LEU A 59 8.94 -1.50 -6.66
CA LEU A 59 10.33 -1.36 -6.24
C LEU A 59 11.03 -0.28 -7.07
N LEU A 60 11.74 0.62 -6.39
CA LEU A 60 12.56 1.65 -7.02
C LEU A 60 14.00 1.15 -7.11
N ARG A 61 14.47 0.83 -8.33
CA ARG A 61 15.83 0.34 -8.58
C ARG A 61 16.70 1.48 -9.12
N GLU A 62 17.93 1.61 -8.60
CA GLU A 62 18.92 2.54 -9.13
C GLU A 62 19.24 2.17 -10.59
N ALA A 63 19.25 3.16 -11.49
CA ALA A 63 19.26 2.95 -12.93
C ALA A 63 20.54 2.28 -13.45
N SER A 64 21.68 2.55 -12.80
CA SER A 64 23.00 1.98 -13.13
C SER A 64 23.35 0.74 -12.30
N ASN A 65 22.47 0.27 -11.43
CA ASN A 65 22.74 -0.77 -10.42
C ASN A 65 23.81 -0.39 -9.40
N GLY A 66 24.00 0.90 -9.16
CA GLY A 66 24.86 1.41 -8.10
C GLY A 66 24.36 1.00 -6.71
N VAL A 67 25.27 1.07 -5.74
CA VAL A 67 24.93 0.89 -4.33
C VAL A 67 24.11 2.07 -3.85
N VAL A 68 23.04 1.80 -3.12
CA VAL A 68 22.15 2.82 -2.53
C VAL A 68 22.28 2.79 -1.01
N SER A 69 22.40 3.97 -0.40
CA SER A 69 22.28 4.19 1.05
C SER A 69 21.14 5.17 1.34
N GLN A 70 20.45 5.01 2.47
CA GLN A 70 19.34 5.87 2.90
C GLN A 70 19.51 6.25 4.39
N ALA A 71 19.13 7.47 4.75
CA ALA A 71 18.86 7.90 6.13
C ALA A 71 17.54 8.70 6.15
N GLU A 72 16.73 8.56 7.20
CA GLU A 72 15.43 9.23 7.31
C GLU A 72 15.15 9.64 8.76
N HIS A 73 14.65 10.86 8.95
CA HIS A 73 14.10 11.35 10.21
C HIS A 73 12.78 12.08 9.96
N THR A 74 11.85 11.98 10.90
CA THR A 74 10.62 12.79 10.91
C THR A 74 10.79 13.98 11.86
N VAL A 75 10.46 15.18 11.39
CA VAL A 75 10.60 16.43 12.15
C VAL A 75 9.26 17.13 12.28
N LEU A 76 8.93 17.57 13.50
CA LEU A 76 7.80 18.45 13.77
C LEU A 76 8.27 19.91 13.80
N VAL A 77 7.78 20.72 12.85
CA VAL A 77 8.16 22.14 12.73
C VAL A 77 7.39 22.97 13.77
N LYS A 78 8.13 23.62 14.66
CA LYS A 78 7.70 24.60 15.68
C LYS A 78 8.78 25.68 15.80
N ASP A 79 8.62 26.61 16.74
CA ASP A 79 9.65 27.62 17.07
C ASP A 79 11.00 26.97 17.38
N GLU A 80 10.99 25.85 18.12
CA GLU A 80 12.11 24.90 18.20
C GLU A 80 11.71 23.58 17.53
N PRO A 81 12.46 23.09 16.53
CA PRO A 81 12.12 21.86 15.82
C PRO A 81 12.35 20.63 16.70
N ILE A 82 11.41 19.68 16.63
CA ILE A 82 11.47 18.42 17.38
C ILE A 82 11.70 17.26 16.40
N ILE A 83 12.74 16.47 16.63
CA ILE A 83 12.99 15.22 15.90
C ILE A 83 12.21 14.10 16.61
N THR A 84 11.31 13.42 15.92
CA THR A 84 10.42 12.41 16.54
C THR A 84 10.91 10.98 16.41
N THR A 85 12.00 10.78 15.68
CA THR A 85 12.59 9.47 15.35
C THR A 85 14.02 9.42 15.87
N ASN A 86 14.38 8.34 16.57
CA ASN A 86 15.73 8.11 17.10
C ASN A 86 16.67 7.47 16.07
#